data_AF-A0A6P0YYE3-F1
#
_entry.id   AF-A0A6P0YYE3-F1
#
_cell.length_a   1.000
_cell.length_b   1.000
_cell.length_c   1.000
_cell.angle_alpha   90.00
_cell.angle_beta   90.00
_cell.angle_gamma   90.00
#
_symmetry.space_group_name_H-M   'P 1'
#
loop_
_entity.id
_entity.type
_entity.pdbx_description
1 polymer ?
#
loop_
_entity_poly.entity_id
_entity_poly.type
_entity_poly.pdbx_seq_one_letter_code
_entity_poly.pdbx_strand_id
1 'polypeptide(L)'
;SPVCRIIDYGKFKFEQEKKAREAKKKQHTSDVKEVKMRYKIGKSDYQVRVNHAKRFLQAGDKVKATVMFRGREIQHADLAEKLLKQLANDLEELADVNQAPKREGRNMMMLLSPKTKKEGGAKAKKEGSNKPRREKPAKPKLNEAQS
;
A
#
# COMPACT_ATOMS: atom_id res chain seq x y z
N SER A 1 29.20 -28.40 18.26
CA SER A 1 30.25 -28.04 19.22
C SER A 1 29.85 -26.76 19.95
N PRO A 2 29.28 -26.85 21.16
CA PRO A 2 28.87 -25.67 21.93
C PRO A 2 30.09 -24.91 22.49
N VAL A 3 30.04 -23.57 22.48
CA VAL A 3 31.11 -22.69 22.95
C VAL A 3 30.56 -21.83 24.09
N CYS A 4 31.08 -22.04 25.31
CA CYS A 4 30.67 -21.28 26.49
C CYS A 4 31.62 -20.10 26.72
N ARG A 5 31.07 -18.92 27.02
CA ARG A 5 31.85 -17.74 27.48
C ARG A 5 31.51 -17.46 28.94
N ILE A 6 32.54 -17.29 29.75
CA ILE A 6 32.42 -16.88 31.16
C ILE A 6 32.29 -15.36 31.17
N ILE A 7 31.12 -14.86 31.57
CA ILE A 7 30.79 -13.44 31.67
C ILE A 7 29.95 -13.20 32.92
N ASP A 8 30.11 -12.03 33.54
CA ASP A 8 29.29 -11.57 34.65
C ASP A 8 27.86 -11.26 34.15
N TYR A 9 26.95 -12.20 34.42
CA TYR A 9 25.60 -12.20 33.85
C TYR A 9 24.79 -10.96 34.23
N GLY A 10 24.98 -10.43 35.45
CA GLY A 10 24.26 -9.25 35.94
C GLY A 10 24.62 -7.98 35.17
N LYS A 11 25.92 -7.73 34.98
CA LYS A 11 26.43 -6.58 34.21
C LYS A 11 26.05 -6.68 32.73
N PHE A 12 26.17 -7.88 32.15
CA PHE A 12 25.81 -8.11 30.75
C PHE A 12 24.31 -7.88 30.47
N LYS A 13 23.42 -8.30 31.38
CA LYS A 13 21.98 -8.04 31.23
C LYS A 13 21.66 -6.54 31.23
N PHE A 14 22.29 -5.79 32.13
CA PHE A 14 22.11 -4.34 32.22
C PHE A 14 22.58 -3.61 30.96
N GLU A 15 23.75 -3.99 30.42
CA GLU A 15 24.26 -3.43 29.17
C GLU A 15 23.39 -3.80 27.98
N GLN A 16 22.88 -5.04 27.90
CA GLN A 16 21.93 -5.44 26.87
C GLN A 16 20.61 -4.67 26.96
N GLU A 17 20.05 -4.49 28.16
CA GLU A 17 18.82 -3.71 28.35
C GLU A 17 19.02 -2.24 28.00
N LYS A 18 20.15 -1.65 28.39
CA LYS A 18 20.51 -0.27 28.04
C LYS A 18 20.65 -0.11 26.53
N LYS A 19 21.39 -1.01 25.87
CA LYS A 19 21.57 -1.02 24.41
C LYS A 19 20.25 -1.26 23.66
N ALA A 20 19.40 -2.16 24.16
CA ALA A 20 18.09 -2.41 23.59
C ALA A 20 17.16 -1.19 23.73
N ARG A 21 17.22 -0.48 24.86
CA ARG A 21 16.44 0.75 25.09
C ARG A 21 16.93 1.89 24.20
N GLU A 22 18.24 2.04 24.02
CA GLU A 22 18.83 3.01 23.09
C GLU A 22 18.48 2.69 21.63
N ALA A 23 18.50 1.41 21.24
CA ALA A 23 18.09 0.97 19.91
C ALA A 23 16.60 1.27 19.64
N LYS A 24 15.72 0.95 20.61
CA LYS A 24 14.28 1.25 20.50
C LYS A 24 13.99 2.75 20.39
N LYS A 25 14.73 3.60 21.09
CA LYS A 25 14.58 5.06 20.99
C LYS A 25 15.06 5.63 19.65
N LYS A 26 16.07 5.00 19.03
CA LYS A 26 16.62 5.42 17.73
C LYS A 26 15.79 4.92 16.55
N GLN A 27 14.95 3.91 16.76
CA GLN A 27 14.05 3.41 15.72
C GLN A 27 12.97 4.45 15.43
N HIS A 28 12.97 5.01 14.23
CA HIS A 28 11.89 5.86 13.76
C HIS A 28 10.66 4.98 13.47
N THR A 29 9.59 5.14 14.23
CA THR A 29 8.34 4.43 13.97
C THR A 29 7.66 5.08 12.76
N SER A 30 7.51 4.33 11.67
CA SER A 30 6.66 4.76 10.54
C SER A 30 5.23 4.34 10.82
N ASP A 31 4.34 5.32 11.00
CA ASP A 31 2.92 5.06 11.18
C ASP A 31 2.21 5.00 9.82
N VAL A 32 1.02 4.38 9.82
CA VAL A 32 0.09 4.46 8.68
C VAL A 32 -0.93 5.55 8.96
N LYS A 33 -0.86 6.65 8.22
CA LYS A 33 -1.84 7.75 8.29
C LYS A 33 -2.91 7.54 7.23
N GLU A 34 -4.17 7.70 7.62
CA GLU A 34 -5.31 7.53 6.71
C GLU A 34 -5.81 8.90 6.20
N VAL A 35 -5.96 9.01 4.87
CA VAL A 35 -6.56 10.18 4.21
C VAL A 35 -7.86 9.74 3.56
N LYS A 36 -8.98 10.16 4.16
CA LYS A 36 -10.32 9.86 3.64
C LYS A 36 -10.82 10.98 2.75
N MET A 37 -11.41 10.61 1.62
CA MET A 37 -12.01 11.54 0.66
C MET A 37 -13.29 10.97 0.05
N ARG A 38 -14.12 11.85 -0.49
CA ARG A 38 -15.35 11.47 -1.22
C ARG A 38 -15.07 11.41 -2.72
N TYR A 39 -15.84 10.61 -3.44
CA TYR A 39 -15.73 10.52 -4.91
C TYR A 39 -16.08 11.85 -5.61
N LYS A 40 -17.03 12.62 -5.06
CA LYS A 40 -17.36 14.00 -5.47
C LYS A 40 -16.62 15.01 -4.60
N ILE A 41 -15.30 15.12 -4.79
CA ILE A 41 -14.50 16.14 -4.12
C ILE A 41 -14.39 17.39 -5.01
N GLY A 42 -14.44 18.57 -4.41
CA GLY A 42 -14.14 19.83 -5.11
C GLY A 42 -12.63 20.05 -5.27
N LYS A 43 -12.22 20.92 -6.20
CA LYS A 43 -10.79 21.19 -6.47
C LYS A 43 -10.03 21.69 -5.23
N SER A 44 -10.63 22.59 -4.45
CA SER A 44 -10.00 23.15 -3.24
C SER A 44 -9.83 22.07 -2.16
N ASP A 45 -10.87 21.28 -1.88
CA ASP A 45 -10.79 20.19 -0.88
C ASP A 45 -9.77 19.12 -1.31
N TYR A 46 -9.69 18.81 -2.61
CA TYR A 46 -8.69 17.90 -3.16
C TYR A 46 -7.26 18.37 -2.85
N GLN A 47 -6.95 19.64 -3.11
CA GLN A 47 -5.63 20.21 -2.84
C GLN A 47 -5.26 20.13 -1.36
N VAL A 48 -6.21 20.36 -0.45
CA VAL A 48 -5.99 20.20 1.00
C VAL A 48 -5.60 18.76 1.35
N ARG A 49 -6.28 17.77 0.76
CA ARG A 49 -5.97 16.34 0.97
C ARG A 49 -4.61 15.95 0.40
N VAL A 50 -4.26 16.44 -0.79
CA VAL A 50 -2.93 16.24 -1.40
C VAL A 50 -1.83 16.85 -0.51
N ASN A 51 -2.04 18.06 0.00
CA ASN A 51 -1.10 18.72 0.90
C ASN A 51 -0.92 17.95 2.22
N HIS A 52 -2.00 17.39 2.77
CA HIS A 52 -1.91 16.51 3.95
C HIS A 52 -1.12 15.23 3.64
N ALA A 53 -1.40 14.56 2.51
CA ALA A 53 -0.66 13.38 2.09
C ALA A 53 0.84 13.70 1.91
N LYS A 54 1.16 14.83 1.27
CA LYS A 54 2.54 15.33 1.10
C LYS A 54 3.24 15.54 2.44
N ARG A 55 2.58 16.16 3.42
CA ARG A 55 3.13 16.35 4.78
C ARG A 55 3.44 15.01 5.47
N PHE A 56 2.54 14.02 5.37
CA PHE A 56 2.77 12.71 5.98
C PHE A 56 3.92 11.95 5.30
N LEU A 57 4.00 12.01 3.97
CA LEU A 57 5.11 11.39 3.23
C LEU A 57 6.45 12.05 3.56
N GLN A 58 6.49 13.37 3.72
CA GLN A 58 7.69 14.09 4.18
C GLN A 58 8.10 13.73 5.62
N ALA A 59 7.14 13.39 6.48
CA ALA A 59 7.39 12.91 7.83
C ALA A 59 7.90 11.45 7.89
N GLY A 60 7.90 10.72 6.76
CA GLY A 60 8.30 9.31 6.70
C GLY A 60 7.19 8.33 7.06
N ASP A 61 5.95 8.79 7.11
CA ASP A 61 4.77 7.96 7.35
C ASP A 61 4.23 7.37 6.04
N LYS A 62 3.59 6.19 6.14
CA LYS A 62 2.85 5.59 5.03
C LYS A 62 1.47 6.22 4.96
N VAL A 63 0.97 6.46 3.74
CA VAL A 63 -0.34 7.08 3.54
C VAL A 63 -1.30 6.07 2.93
N LYS A 64 -2.39 5.80 3.65
CA LYS A 64 -3.54 5.05 3.15
C LYS A 64 -4.59 6.03 2.64
N ALA A 65 -4.70 6.18 1.32
CA ALA A 65 -5.74 6.99 0.70
C ALA A 65 -7.01 6.15 0.54
N THR A 66 -8.12 6.58 1.13
CA THR A 66 -9.41 5.87 1.10
C THR A 66 -10.50 6.76 0.50
N VAL A 67 -11.11 6.30 -0.58
CA VAL A 67 -12.35 6.88 -1.14
C VAL A 67 -13.53 6.10 -0.59
N MET A 68 -14.46 6.81 0.06
CA MET A 68 -15.71 6.20 0.56
C MET A 68 -16.83 6.37 -0.44
N PHE A 69 -17.56 5.29 -0.73
CA PHE A 69 -18.76 5.30 -1.55
C PHE A 69 -20.02 5.25 -0.67
N ARG A 70 -21.08 5.93 -1.08
CA ARG A 70 -22.38 5.83 -0.40
C ARG A 70 -23.31 4.91 -1.20
N GLY A 71 -23.57 3.71 -0.68
CA GLY A 71 -24.62 2.79 -1.16
C GLY A 71 -24.62 2.56 -2.67
N ARG A 72 -25.54 3.23 -3.38
CA ARG A 72 -25.73 3.13 -4.84
C ARG A 72 -24.58 3.71 -5.67
N GLU A 73 -23.69 4.49 -5.07
CA GLU A 73 -22.59 5.16 -5.76
C GLU A 73 -21.38 4.25 -6.04
N ILE A 74 -21.47 3.00 -5.62
CA ILE A 74 -20.50 1.94 -5.88
C ILE A 74 -20.23 1.74 -7.39
N GLN A 75 -21.20 2.07 -8.25
CA GLN A 75 -21.06 1.99 -9.71
C GLN A 75 -20.04 3.00 -10.25
N HIS A 76 -19.75 4.08 -9.53
CA HIS A 76 -18.76 5.09 -9.93
C HIS A 76 -17.33 4.74 -9.47
N ALA A 77 -17.00 3.45 -9.48
CA ALA A 77 -15.65 2.97 -9.15
C ALA A 77 -14.59 3.56 -10.10
N ASP A 78 -14.92 3.72 -11.38
CA ASP A 78 -14.01 4.30 -12.39
C ASP A 78 -13.59 5.73 -12.05
N LEU A 79 -14.49 6.53 -11.49
CA LEU A 79 -14.20 7.92 -11.10
C LEU A 79 -13.28 7.97 -9.89
N ALA A 80 -13.53 7.10 -8.90
CA ALA A 80 -12.65 6.98 -7.74
C ALA A 80 -11.26 6.47 -8.13
N GLU A 81 -11.17 5.51 -9.06
CA GLU A 81 -9.91 4.99 -9.55
C GLU A 81 -9.11 6.07 -10.29
N LYS A 82 -9.76 6.86 -11.16
CA LYS A 82 -9.13 8.02 -11.82
C LYS A 82 -8.60 9.02 -10.81
N LEU A 83 -9.38 9.34 -9.79
CA LEU A 83 -8.99 10.30 -8.75
C LEU A 83 -7.81 9.79 -7.91
N LEU A 84 -7.77 8.49 -7.58
CA LEU A 84 -6.63 7.89 -6.89
C LEU A 84 -5.38 7.84 -7.75
N LYS A 85 -5.53 7.58 -9.06
CA LYS A 85 -4.42 7.66 -10.03
C LYS A 85 -3.89 9.09 -10.16
N GLN A 86 -4.77 10.09 -10.20
CA GLN A 86 -4.36 11.49 -10.20
C GLN A 86 -3.56 11.83 -8.93
N LEU A 87 -4.04 11.40 -7.77
CA LEU A 87 -3.34 11.59 -6.51
C LEU A 87 -1.99 10.85 -6.46
N ALA A 88 -1.89 9.67 -7.07
CA ALA A 88 -0.62 8.96 -7.21
C ALA A 88 0.38 9.72 -8.10
N ASN A 89 -0.09 10.29 -9.22
CA ASN A 89 0.75 11.09 -10.12
C ASN A 89 1.24 12.38 -9.44
N ASP A 90 0.35 13.09 -8.74
CA ASP A 90 0.71 14.33 -8.02
C ASP A 90 1.74 14.10 -6.91
N LEU A 91 1.78 12.88 -6.37
CA LEU A 91 2.69 12.47 -5.29
C LEU A 91 3.83 11.57 -5.79
N GLU A 92 3.97 11.38 -7.10
CA GLU A 92 4.96 10.45 -7.69
C GLU A 92 6.38 10.86 -7.30
N GLU A 93 6.68 12.15 -7.15
CA GLU A 93 8.01 12.62 -6.75
C GLU A 93 8.39 12.16 -5.32
N LEU A 94 7.41 12.04 -4.43
CA LEU A 94 7.64 11.82 -2.98
C LEU A 94 7.28 10.43 -2.49
N ALA A 95 6.45 9.69 -3.24
CA ALA A 95 5.94 8.39 -2.84
C ALA A 95 6.01 7.34 -3.95
N ASP A 96 6.18 6.09 -3.53
CA ASP A 96 5.99 4.90 -4.34
C ASP A 96 4.64 4.26 -4.01
N VAL A 97 3.95 3.77 -5.05
CA VAL A 97 2.69 3.03 -4.89
C VAL A 97 3.03 1.61 -4.43
N ASN A 98 2.71 1.29 -3.17
CA ASN A 98 2.90 -0.06 -2.63
C ASN A 98 1.72 -0.97 -3.00
N GLN A 99 0.51 -0.44 -2.88
CA GLN A 99 -0.73 -1.14 -3.26
C GLN A 99 -1.53 -0.25 -4.20
N ALA A 100 -1.75 -0.75 -5.41
CA ALA A 100 -2.62 -0.12 -6.40
C ALA A 100 -4.06 0.04 -5.89
N PRO A 101 -4.87 0.92 -6.48
CA PRO A 101 -6.26 1.12 -6.09
C PRO A 101 -7.04 -0.21 -6.09
N LYS A 102 -7.47 -0.64 -4.90
CA LYS A 102 -8.30 -1.84 -4.72
C LYS A 102 -9.61 -1.46 -4.06
N ARG A 103 -10.67 -2.10 -4.52
CA ARG A 103 -12.00 -1.93 -3.96
C ARG A 103 -12.22 -2.92 -2.82
N GLU A 104 -12.47 -2.39 -1.63
CA GLU A 104 -12.85 -3.15 -0.44
C GLU A 104 -14.28 -2.79 -0.03
N GLY A 105 -15.24 -3.52 -0.60
CA GLY A 105 -16.67 -3.34 -0.32
C GLY A 105 -17.20 -1.96 -0.69
N ARG A 106 -17.43 -1.13 0.34
CA ARG A 106 -17.96 0.24 0.24
C ARG A 106 -16.86 1.31 0.14
N ASN A 107 -15.59 0.90 0.18
CA ASN A 107 -14.45 1.81 0.08
C ASN A 107 -13.54 1.36 -1.06
N MET A 108 -12.79 2.30 -1.63
CA MET A 108 -11.63 2.00 -2.49
C MET A 108 -10.40 2.61 -1.84
N MET A 109 -9.34 1.83 -1.72
CA MET A 109 -8.12 2.26 -1.04
C MET A 109 -6.86 2.04 -1.87
N MET A 110 -5.88 2.88 -1.59
CA MET A 110 -4.53 2.83 -2.16
C MET A 110 -3.51 3.07 -1.04
N LEU A 111 -2.37 2.38 -1.08
CA LEU A 111 -1.30 2.56 -0.10
C LEU A 111 -0.06 3.15 -0.78
N LEU A 112 0.39 4.28 -0.25
CA LEU A 112 1.57 5.02 -0.68
C LEU A 112 2.66 4.91 0.40
N SER A 113 3.89 4.67 -0.03
CA SER A 113 5.07 4.65 0.84
C SER A 113 6.02 5.80 0.47
N PRO A 114 6.64 6.48 1.43
CA PRO A 114 7.56 7.58 1.14
C PRO A 114 8.83 7.09 0.45
N LYS A 115 9.34 7.87 -0.52
CA LYS A 115 10.57 7.59 -1.27
C LYS A 115 11.85 7.85 -0.46
N THR A 116 11.78 8.69 0.56
CA THR A 116 12.97 9.13 1.30
C THR A 116 13.32 8.23 2.49
N LYS A 117 14.60 7.83 2.51
CA LYS A 117 15.33 7.00 3.48
C LYS A 117 14.85 5.55 3.61
N LYS A 118 15.50 4.70 2.82
CA LYS A 118 15.80 3.31 3.19
C LYS A 118 16.23 3.25 4.66
N GLU A 119 15.42 2.61 5.48
CA GLU A 119 15.82 1.55 6.41
C GLU A 119 14.55 0.87 6.94
N GLY A 120 14.22 -0.31 6.38
CA GLY A 120 13.08 -1.12 6.87
C GLY A 120 12.27 -1.87 5.81
N GLY A 121 12.94 -2.68 4.98
CA GLY A 121 12.40 -3.95 4.45
C GLY A 121 11.06 -3.97 3.70
N ALA A 122 11.12 -4.02 2.36
CA ALA A 122 10.74 -5.20 1.57
C ALA A 122 10.44 -4.79 0.11
N LYS A 123 11.42 -5.04 -0.76
CA LYS A 123 11.17 -5.18 -2.19
C LYS A 123 10.23 -6.38 -2.38
N ALA A 124 9.02 -6.17 -2.87
CA ALA A 124 8.27 -7.17 -3.61
C ALA A 124 8.07 -6.61 -5.02
N LYS A 125 8.79 -7.22 -5.98
CA LYS A 125 8.65 -6.97 -7.41
C LYS A 125 7.20 -7.30 -7.87
N LYS A 126 6.71 -6.50 -8.82
CA LYS A 126 5.94 -6.83 -10.06
C LYS A 126 5.66 -8.34 -10.29
N GLU A 127 4.59 -8.84 -10.90
CA GLU A 127 3.56 -8.40 -11.86
C GLU A 127 2.59 -9.60 -12.07
N GLY A 128 1.41 -9.41 -12.70
CA GLY A 128 0.65 -10.54 -13.29
C GLY A 128 -0.87 -10.48 -13.04
N SER A 129 -1.66 -9.60 -13.65
CA SER A 129 -2.34 -9.87 -14.93
C SER A 129 -2.73 -11.35 -15.16
N ASN A 130 -3.74 -11.87 -14.46
CA ASN A 130 -4.46 -13.05 -14.97
C ASN A 130 -5.39 -12.61 -16.11
N LYS A 131 -4.85 -12.59 -17.32
CA LYS A 131 -5.64 -12.61 -18.56
C LYS A 131 -5.25 -13.88 -19.33
N PRO A 132 -6.06 -14.95 -19.34
CA PRO A 132 -6.06 -15.89 -20.43
C PRO A 132 -6.87 -15.27 -21.58
N ARG A 133 -6.11 -14.56 -22.40
CA ARG A 133 -6.14 -14.51 -23.87
C ARG A 133 -7.11 -15.47 -24.59
N ARG A 134 -7.76 -14.89 -25.61
CA ARG A 134 -8.22 -15.43 -26.91
C ARG A 134 -9.65 -15.96 -27.03
N GLU A 135 -10.45 -15.11 -27.67
CA GLU A 135 -11.53 -15.50 -28.57
C GLU A 135 -11.02 -16.29 -29.82
N LYS A 136 -11.85 -17.28 -30.20
CA LYS A 136 -12.09 -17.90 -31.54
C LYS A 136 -11.13 -19.01 -32.00
N PRO A 137 -11.60 -20.04 -32.78
CA PRO A 137 -12.76 -20.01 -33.70
C PRO A 137 -13.74 -21.21 -33.61
N ALA A 138 -14.82 -21.09 -34.39
CA ALA A 138 -15.83 -22.11 -34.63
C ALA A 138 -15.42 -23.15 -35.69
N LYS A 139 -16.18 -24.27 -35.69
CA LYS A 139 -16.48 -25.28 -36.74
C LYS A 139 -15.67 -26.60 -36.67
N PRO A 140 -16.13 -27.70 -37.31
CA PRO A 140 -17.46 -28.37 -37.28
C PRO A 140 -17.37 -29.94 -37.30
N LYS A 141 -18.54 -30.63 -37.31
CA LYS A 141 -18.82 -32.04 -37.76
C LYS A 141 -18.39 -33.19 -36.79
N LEU A 142 -19.01 -34.37 -36.69
CA LEU A 142 -20.20 -35.05 -37.28
C LEU A 142 -20.26 -36.48 -36.65
N ASN A 143 -21.47 -36.98 -36.36
CA ASN A 143 -21.97 -38.37 -36.21
C ASN A 143 -21.42 -39.38 -35.18
N GLU A 144 -22.36 -39.99 -34.44
CA GLU A 144 -22.61 -41.44 -34.21
C GLU A 144 -24.00 -41.49 -33.51
N ALA A 145 -25.12 -41.95 -34.09
CA ALA A 145 -25.51 -43.28 -34.55
C ALA A 145 -25.64 -44.33 -33.41
N GLN A 146 -26.89 -44.81 -33.22
CA GLN A 146 -27.33 -46.05 -32.52
C GLN A 146 -27.33 -45.98 -30.98
N SER A 147 -28.37 -46.38 -30.23
CA SER A 147 -29.54 -47.26 -30.47
C SER A 147 -30.77 -46.77 -29.70
#